data_AF-A0A948STF3-F1
#
_entry.id   AF-A0A948STF3-F1
#
_cell.length_a   1.000
_cell.length_b   1.000
_cell.length_c   1.000
_cell.angle_alpha   90.00
_cell.angle_beta   90.00
_cell.angle_gamma   90.00
#
_symmetry.space_group_name_H-M   'P 1'
#
loop_
_entity.id
_entity.type
_entity.pdbx_description
1 polymer ?
#
loop_
_entity_poly.entity_id
_entity_poly.type
_entity_poly.pdbx_seq_one_letter_code
_entity_poly.pdbx_strand_id
1 'polypeptide(L)'
;MPARAAARPRPGISPVATVLTLLSVALAVATGIAAPRLRDRHASAQQEATIDELATVAAMHESRALLDMSRGRARDAALALIDEIARETVGRDTCADLAEAGLHPVDARIVELAPDLRGAMVLYGTDEGDRTVSVTMLPDAGHAVRLDGFGRAVPLAPGDEWLDAVVDAESAIAGSAAGARVAYAFADGRVLWIVLADDRRTIRAVARRLP
;
A
#
# COMPACT_ATOMS: atom_id res chain seq x y z
N MET A 1 11.61 54.66 63.38
CA MET A 1 10.95 53.68 62.49
C MET A 1 11.99 53.09 61.54
N PRO A 2 12.31 51.79 61.59
CA PRO A 2 12.93 51.10 60.46
C PRO A 2 11.93 50.19 59.74
N ALA A 3 11.99 50.22 58.41
CA ALA A 3 11.10 49.52 57.50
C ALA A 3 11.34 47.99 57.52
N ARG A 4 10.27 47.22 57.66
CA ARG A 4 10.26 45.75 57.50
C ARG A 4 10.50 45.40 56.03
N ALA A 5 11.61 44.74 55.74
CA ALA A 5 11.82 44.05 54.47
C ALA A 5 10.90 42.82 54.42
N ALA A 6 9.94 42.82 53.51
CA ALA A 6 9.07 41.67 53.24
C ALA A 6 9.88 40.60 52.49
N ALA A 7 10.12 39.45 53.12
CA ALA A 7 10.70 38.29 52.47
C ALA A 7 9.73 37.74 51.41
N ARG A 8 10.16 37.68 50.15
CA ARG A 8 9.40 37.04 49.07
C ARG A 8 9.31 35.52 49.32
N PRO A 9 8.12 34.90 49.22
CA PRO A 9 8.00 33.45 49.32
C PRO A 9 8.70 32.81 48.11
N ARG A 10 9.66 31.92 48.39
CA ARG A 10 10.24 31.04 47.37
C ARG A 10 9.17 30.01 46.98
N PRO A 11 8.90 29.77 45.68
CA PRO A 11 7.96 28.73 45.27
C PRO A 11 8.56 27.36 45.65
N GLY A 12 8.05 26.77 46.72
CA GLY A 12 8.32 25.39 47.05
C GLY A 12 7.61 24.52 46.03
N ILE A 13 8.37 23.84 45.17
CA ILE A 13 7.81 22.85 44.25
C ILE A 13 7.21 21.74 45.13
N SER A 14 5.89 21.58 45.06
CA SER A 14 5.19 20.58 45.86
C SER A 14 5.72 19.19 45.48
N PRO A 15 6.25 18.40 46.43
CA PRO A 15 6.76 17.06 46.15
C PRO A 15 5.66 16.16 45.56
N VAL A 16 4.40 16.42 45.90
CA VAL A 16 3.24 15.73 45.33
C VAL A 16 3.08 16.03 43.83
N ALA A 17 3.30 17.28 43.42
CA ALA A 17 3.24 17.66 42.01
C ALA A 17 4.37 16.99 41.21
N THR A 18 5.58 16.91 41.78
CA THR A 18 6.70 16.20 41.15
C THR A 18 6.41 14.71 40.98
N VAL A 19 5.85 14.05 41.99
CA VAL A 19 5.47 12.63 41.92
C VAL A 19 4.39 12.41 40.85
N LEU A 20 3.37 13.26 40.79
CA LEU A 20 2.30 13.15 39.78
C LEU A 20 2.83 13.35 38.36
N THR A 21 3.72 14.31 38.14
CA THR A 21 4.33 14.54 36.83
C THR A 21 5.20 13.35 36.42
N LEU A 22 6.03 12.83 37.33
CA LEU A 22 6.86 11.66 37.05
C LEU A 22 6.00 10.41 36.77
N LEU A 23 4.90 10.23 37.50
CA LEU A 23 3.98 9.11 37.30
C LEU A 23 3.22 9.23 35.97
N SER A 24 2.84 10.45 35.57
CA SER A 24 2.22 10.73 34.27
C SER A 24 3.19 10.48 33.11
N VAL A 25 4.45 10.90 33.26
CA VAL A 25 5.51 10.64 32.26
C VAL A 25 5.82 9.16 32.19
N ALA A 26 5.95 8.47 33.34
CA ALA A 26 6.18 7.03 33.38
C ALA A 26 5.02 6.26 32.75
N LEU A 27 3.77 6.68 32.99
CA LEU A 27 2.61 6.10 32.35
C LEU A 27 2.64 6.34 30.84
N ALA A 28 2.88 7.58 30.37
CA ALA A 28 2.96 7.88 28.95
C ALA A 28 4.08 7.10 28.23
N VAL A 29 5.24 6.94 28.86
CA VAL A 29 6.36 6.13 28.36
C VAL A 29 6.00 4.65 28.36
N ALA A 30 5.37 4.16 29.44
CA ALA A 30 4.91 2.78 29.51
C ALA A 30 3.84 2.48 28.44
N THR A 31 2.87 3.37 28.23
CA THR A 31 1.86 3.23 27.16
C THR A 31 2.50 3.35 25.78
N GLY A 32 3.47 4.24 25.57
CA GLY A 32 4.21 4.36 24.32
C GLY A 32 5.08 3.13 23.98
N ILE A 33 5.64 2.46 25.01
CA ILE A 33 6.47 1.26 24.85
C ILE A 33 5.61 -0.03 24.85
N ALA A 34 4.49 -0.06 25.55
CA ALA A 34 3.58 -1.20 25.62
C ALA A 34 2.52 -1.21 24.51
N ALA A 35 2.19 -0.07 23.91
CA ALA A 35 1.26 0.00 22.77
C ALA A 35 1.74 -0.82 21.55
N PRO A 36 3.04 -0.84 21.19
CA PRO A 36 3.56 -1.78 20.19
C PRO A 36 3.35 -3.24 20.59
N ARG A 37 3.61 -3.60 21.86
CA ARG A 37 3.58 -4.98 22.34
C ARG A 37 2.18 -5.56 22.56
N LEU A 38 1.16 -4.71 22.61
CA LEU A 38 -0.25 -5.13 22.59
C LEU A 38 -0.82 -5.22 21.17
N ARG A 39 -0.11 -4.65 20.17
CA ARG A 39 -0.46 -4.73 18.73
C ARG A 39 -0.14 -6.11 18.13
N ASP A 40 0.75 -6.86 18.77
CA ASP A 40 1.33 -8.14 18.33
C ASP A 40 0.42 -9.38 18.44
N ARG A 41 -0.91 -9.24 18.28
CA ARG A 41 -1.75 -10.45 18.10
C ARG A 41 -2.57 -10.49 16.83
N HIS A 42 -2.81 -9.38 16.14
CA HIS A 42 -3.63 -9.38 14.92
C HIS A 42 -3.31 -8.24 13.93
N ALA A 43 -2.08 -7.71 13.91
CA ALA A 43 -1.70 -6.84 12.79
C ALA A 43 -1.57 -7.70 11.53
N SER A 44 -2.53 -7.58 10.62
CA SER A 44 -2.41 -8.20 9.29
C SER A 44 -1.25 -7.57 8.54
N ALA A 45 -0.55 -8.29 7.66
CA ALA A 45 0.50 -7.73 6.81
C ALA A 45 0.04 -6.47 6.01
N GLN A 46 -1.26 -6.34 5.70
CA GLN A 46 -1.85 -5.14 5.08
C GLN A 46 -1.93 -3.90 5.98
N GLN A 47 -1.87 -4.06 7.31
CA GLN A 47 -1.80 -2.94 8.26
C GLN A 47 -0.38 -2.43 8.44
N GLU A 48 0.61 -3.26 8.11
CA GLU A 48 2.04 -2.92 8.22
C GLU A 48 2.55 -2.20 6.97
N ALA A 49 1.95 -2.46 5.81
CA ALA A 49 2.25 -1.80 4.55
C ALA A 49 1.13 -0.84 4.12
N THR A 50 1.49 0.41 3.85
CA THR A 50 0.58 1.41 3.27
C THR A 50 0.24 1.09 1.82
N ILE A 51 -0.87 1.62 1.31
CA ILE A 51 -1.25 1.47 -0.10
C ILE A 51 -0.15 2.02 -1.02
N ASP A 52 0.49 3.12 -0.63
CA ASP A 52 1.64 3.68 -1.34
C ASP A 52 2.81 2.67 -1.44
N GLU A 53 3.14 2.00 -0.33
CA GLU A 53 4.19 0.98 -0.28
C GLU A 53 3.81 -0.26 -1.11
N LEU A 54 2.57 -0.75 -0.99
CA LEU A 54 2.07 -1.87 -1.76
C LEU A 54 2.10 -1.56 -3.27
N ALA A 55 1.69 -0.37 -3.67
CA ALA A 55 1.73 0.08 -5.06
C ALA A 55 3.18 0.22 -5.58
N THR A 56 4.10 0.67 -4.73
CA THR A 56 5.53 0.75 -5.06
C THR A 56 6.12 -0.64 -5.29
N VAL A 57 5.83 -1.60 -4.41
CA VAL A 57 6.30 -2.98 -4.58
C VAL A 57 5.65 -3.64 -5.80
N ALA A 58 4.37 -3.38 -6.06
CA ALA A 58 3.71 -3.83 -7.29
C ALA A 58 4.41 -3.27 -8.54
N ALA A 59 4.83 -2.01 -8.54
CA ALA A 59 5.57 -1.41 -9.65
C ALA A 59 6.94 -2.06 -9.85
N MET A 60 7.64 -2.43 -8.77
CA MET A 60 8.88 -3.19 -8.86
C MET A 60 8.68 -4.58 -9.50
N HIS A 61 7.60 -5.28 -9.14
CA HIS A 61 7.27 -6.56 -9.76
C HIS A 61 6.86 -6.41 -11.22
N GLU A 62 6.13 -5.35 -11.59
CA GLU A 62 5.82 -5.00 -12.97
C GLU A 62 7.12 -4.81 -13.78
N SER A 63 8.03 -3.95 -13.33
CA SER A 63 9.32 -3.70 -14.01
C SER A 63 10.13 -5.00 -14.18
N ARG A 64 10.17 -5.85 -13.15
CA ARG A 64 10.83 -7.16 -13.24
C ARG A 64 10.15 -8.08 -14.26
N ALA A 65 8.82 -8.10 -14.30
CA ALA A 65 8.08 -8.92 -15.25
C ALA A 65 8.31 -8.44 -16.70
N LEU A 66 8.31 -7.13 -16.95
CA LEU A 66 8.63 -6.55 -18.26
C LEU A 66 10.08 -6.87 -18.69
N LEU A 67 11.04 -6.80 -17.77
CA LEU A 67 12.42 -7.22 -18.03
C LEU A 67 12.51 -8.71 -18.38
N ASP A 68 11.72 -9.56 -17.72
CA ASP A 68 11.69 -11.00 -18.01
C ASP A 68 11.07 -11.29 -19.38
N MET A 69 10.03 -10.55 -19.75
CA MET A 69 9.38 -10.63 -21.06
C MET A 69 10.33 -10.19 -22.18
N SER A 70 11.06 -9.09 -22.00
CA SER A 70 12.07 -8.65 -22.98
C SER A 70 13.20 -9.67 -23.19
N ARG A 71 13.44 -10.54 -22.19
CA ARG A 71 14.41 -11.64 -22.26
C ARG A 71 13.82 -12.95 -22.81
N GLY A 72 12.54 -12.96 -23.21
CA GLY A 72 11.88 -14.11 -23.82
C GLY A 72 11.59 -15.27 -22.85
N ARG A 73 11.41 -14.99 -21.55
CA ARG A 73 11.05 -16.03 -20.57
C ARG A 73 9.57 -16.46 -20.72
N ALA A 74 9.27 -17.69 -20.29
CA ALA A 74 8.03 -18.44 -20.59
C ALA A 74 6.73 -17.70 -20.24
N ARG A 75 6.17 -17.03 -21.25
CA ARG A 75 4.93 -16.23 -21.22
C ARG A 75 3.66 -17.09 -21.30
N ASP A 76 3.67 -18.09 -22.17
CA ASP A 76 2.46 -18.86 -22.51
C ASP A 76 1.95 -19.74 -21.36
N ALA A 77 2.88 -20.24 -20.53
CA ALA A 77 2.53 -21.04 -19.35
C ALA A 77 1.84 -20.21 -18.27
N ALA A 78 2.24 -18.95 -18.08
CA ALA A 78 1.63 -18.04 -17.12
C ALA A 78 0.19 -17.68 -17.50
N LEU A 79 -0.04 -17.43 -18.79
CA LEU A 79 -1.36 -17.07 -19.32
C LEU A 79 -2.40 -18.18 -19.14
N ALA A 80 -1.99 -19.44 -19.30
CA ALA A 80 -2.86 -20.60 -19.11
C ALA A 80 -3.32 -20.78 -17.64
N LEU A 81 -2.62 -20.15 -16.69
CA LEU A 81 -2.82 -20.32 -15.25
C LEU A 81 -3.46 -19.11 -14.57
N ILE A 82 -3.89 -18.09 -15.33
CA ILE A 82 -4.46 -16.84 -14.78
C ILE A 82 -5.56 -17.11 -13.74
N ASP A 83 -6.56 -17.93 -14.11
CA ASP A 83 -7.69 -18.23 -13.23
C ASP A 83 -7.27 -19.08 -12.02
N GLU A 84 -6.26 -19.93 -12.18
CA GLU A 84 -5.71 -20.72 -11.06
C GLU A 84 -4.97 -19.81 -10.07
N ILE A 85 -4.13 -18.90 -10.57
CA ILE A 85 -3.40 -17.91 -9.77
C ILE A 85 -4.38 -17.01 -9.00
N ALA A 86 -5.45 -16.53 -9.65
CA ALA A 86 -6.48 -15.74 -9.00
C ALA A 86 -7.22 -16.53 -7.92
N ARG A 87 -7.57 -17.79 -8.20
CA ARG A 87 -8.26 -18.65 -7.24
C ARG A 87 -7.40 -18.99 -6.04
N GLU A 88 -6.13 -19.31 -6.25
CA GLU A 88 -5.16 -19.60 -5.18
C GLU A 88 -4.94 -18.38 -4.27
N THR A 89 -4.92 -17.18 -4.84
CA THR A 89 -4.54 -15.97 -4.09
C THR A 89 -5.71 -15.24 -3.44
N VAL A 90 -6.82 -15.06 -4.18
CA VAL A 90 -7.97 -14.26 -3.72
C VAL A 90 -9.28 -15.04 -3.69
N GLY A 91 -9.25 -16.35 -3.93
CA GLY A 91 -10.45 -17.21 -3.85
C GLY A 91 -11.53 -16.88 -4.88
N ARG A 92 -11.20 -16.18 -5.97
CA ARG A 92 -12.11 -15.88 -7.09
C ARG A 92 -11.82 -16.76 -8.30
N ASP A 93 -12.87 -17.06 -9.06
CA ASP A 93 -12.76 -17.92 -10.25
C ASP A 93 -12.27 -17.20 -11.51
N THR A 94 -12.18 -15.86 -11.51
CA THR A 94 -11.77 -15.09 -12.70
C THR A 94 -11.05 -13.79 -12.34
N CYS A 95 -10.02 -13.45 -13.14
CA CYS A 95 -9.38 -12.13 -13.15
C CYS A 95 -10.29 -11.02 -13.73
N ALA A 96 -9.83 -9.77 -13.68
CA ALA A 96 -10.48 -8.66 -14.37
C ALA A 96 -10.47 -8.89 -15.90
N ASP A 97 -11.65 -8.91 -16.53
CA ASP A 97 -11.76 -8.91 -17.99
C ASP A 97 -11.66 -7.47 -18.51
N LEU A 98 -10.58 -7.19 -19.22
CA LEU A 98 -10.27 -5.89 -19.80
C LEU A 98 -10.34 -5.88 -21.33
N ALA A 99 -10.88 -6.94 -21.96
CA ALA A 99 -10.93 -7.06 -23.41
C ALA A 99 -11.66 -5.89 -24.07
N GLU A 100 -12.75 -5.41 -23.47
CA GLU A 100 -13.49 -4.23 -23.95
C GLU A 100 -12.72 -2.90 -23.82
N ALA A 101 -11.64 -2.87 -23.02
CA ALA A 101 -10.70 -1.75 -22.97
C ALA A 101 -9.57 -1.88 -24.02
N GLY A 102 -9.62 -2.90 -24.87
CA GLY A 102 -8.57 -3.22 -25.85
C GLY A 102 -7.33 -3.83 -25.22
N LEU A 103 -7.46 -4.37 -24.01
CA LEU A 103 -6.37 -4.91 -23.21
C LEU A 103 -6.55 -6.42 -23.08
N HIS A 104 -5.49 -7.16 -23.37
CA HIS A 104 -5.46 -8.62 -23.21
C HIS A 104 -4.32 -9.02 -22.27
N PRO A 105 -4.52 -10.06 -21.44
CA PRO A 105 -3.46 -10.57 -20.59
C PRO A 105 -2.23 -10.96 -21.42
N VAL A 106 -1.07 -10.50 -20.99
CA VAL A 106 0.22 -10.81 -21.62
C VAL A 106 1.15 -11.58 -20.68
N ASP A 107 0.97 -11.49 -19.37
CA ASP A 107 1.71 -12.27 -18.37
C ASP A 107 0.91 -12.34 -17.06
N ALA A 108 1.17 -13.34 -16.21
CA ALA A 108 0.51 -13.50 -14.92
C ALA A 108 1.40 -14.20 -13.88
N ARG A 109 1.39 -13.71 -12.64
CA ARG A 109 2.31 -14.16 -11.58
C ARG A 109 1.69 -14.04 -10.20
N ILE A 110 2.13 -14.91 -9.29
CA ILE A 110 1.99 -14.67 -7.85
C ILE A 110 3.16 -13.81 -7.40
N VAL A 111 2.87 -12.70 -6.75
CA VAL A 111 3.85 -11.71 -6.28
C VAL A 111 3.67 -11.48 -4.78
N GLU A 112 4.76 -11.27 -4.07
CA GLU A 112 4.75 -10.93 -2.64
C GLU A 112 4.93 -9.42 -2.49
N LEU A 113 3.93 -8.75 -1.90
CA LEU A 113 3.87 -7.28 -1.81
C LEU A 113 4.30 -6.75 -0.44
N ALA A 114 4.11 -7.58 0.58
CA ALA A 114 4.63 -7.40 1.93
C ALA A 114 4.89 -8.82 2.50
N PRO A 115 5.63 -8.96 3.61
CA PRO A 115 5.85 -10.26 4.23
C PRO A 115 4.53 -11.00 4.44
N ASP A 116 4.45 -12.23 3.93
CA ASP A 116 3.26 -13.09 3.99
C ASP A 116 1.99 -12.54 3.28
N LEU A 117 2.13 -11.45 2.52
CA LEU A 117 1.05 -10.85 1.73
C LEU A 117 1.30 -11.08 0.24
N ARG A 118 0.64 -12.11 -0.28
CA ARG A 118 0.70 -12.47 -1.70
C ARG A 118 -0.47 -11.88 -2.48
N GLY A 119 -0.17 -11.46 -3.71
CA GLY A 119 -1.13 -10.98 -4.69
C GLY A 119 -1.01 -11.70 -6.03
N ALA A 120 -2.12 -11.80 -6.73
CA ALA A 120 -2.16 -12.24 -8.12
C ALA A 120 -1.96 -11.02 -9.02
N MET A 121 -0.83 -10.93 -9.72
CA MET A 121 -0.54 -9.85 -10.66
C MET A 121 -0.73 -10.34 -12.09
N VAL A 122 -1.52 -9.60 -12.86
CA VAL A 122 -1.71 -9.83 -14.30
C VAL A 122 -1.26 -8.59 -15.04
N LEU A 123 -0.36 -8.78 -16.01
CA LEU A 123 0.02 -7.74 -16.95
C LEU A 123 -0.89 -7.82 -18.18
N TYR A 124 -1.38 -6.68 -18.62
CA TYR A 124 -2.16 -6.51 -19.81
C TYR A 124 -1.41 -5.64 -20.81
N GLY A 125 -1.51 -6.00 -22.08
CA GLY A 125 -0.94 -5.25 -23.19
C GLY A 125 -2.01 -4.91 -24.22
N THR A 126 -1.64 -4.01 -25.13
CA THR A 126 -2.37 -3.75 -26.38
C THR A 126 -1.70 -4.49 -27.52
N ASP A 127 -2.43 -4.72 -28.62
CA ASP A 127 -1.86 -5.30 -29.85
C ASP A 127 -0.70 -4.45 -30.43
N GLU A 128 -0.70 -3.14 -30.15
CA GLU A 128 0.34 -2.18 -30.56
C GLU A 128 1.62 -2.24 -29.69
N GLY A 129 1.64 -3.04 -28.63
CA GLY A 129 2.86 -3.38 -27.85
C GLY A 129 3.40 -2.35 -26.87
N ASP A 130 3.06 -1.06 -27.02
CA ASP A 130 3.69 0.02 -26.23
C ASP A 130 3.04 0.31 -24.88
N ARG A 131 1.78 -0.09 -24.67
CA ARG A 131 1.06 0.20 -23.42
C ARG A 131 0.89 -1.05 -22.60
N THR A 132 1.30 -0.93 -21.34
CA THR A 132 1.14 -2.00 -20.36
C THR A 132 0.31 -1.49 -19.18
N VAL A 133 -0.60 -2.33 -18.72
CA VAL A 133 -1.36 -2.13 -17.49
C VAL A 133 -1.07 -3.31 -16.58
N SER A 134 -0.70 -3.05 -15.34
CA SER A 134 -0.62 -4.09 -14.31
C SER A 134 -1.84 -4.04 -13.43
N VAL A 135 -2.44 -5.20 -13.15
CA VAL A 135 -3.51 -5.35 -12.16
C VAL A 135 -3.04 -6.36 -11.13
N THR A 136 -2.90 -5.93 -9.89
CA THR A 136 -2.58 -6.78 -8.74
C THR A 136 -3.80 -6.93 -7.86
N MET A 137 -4.21 -8.18 -7.61
CA MET A 137 -5.31 -8.53 -6.73
C MET A 137 -4.74 -9.10 -5.43
N LEU A 138 -5.12 -8.51 -4.30
CA LEU A 138 -4.77 -9.00 -2.97
C LEU A 138 -6.04 -9.41 -2.22
N PRO A 139 -5.99 -10.41 -1.32
CA PRO A 139 -7.09 -10.64 -0.40
C PRO A 139 -7.30 -9.39 0.46
N ASP A 140 -8.53 -8.88 0.53
CA ASP A 140 -8.86 -7.73 1.37
C ASP A 140 -9.19 -8.19 2.79
N ALA A 141 -8.30 -7.92 3.74
CA ALA A 141 -8.57 -8.14 5.16
C ALA A 141 -9.23 -6.92 5.82
N GLY A 142 -9.64 -5.88 5.07
CA GLY A 142 -10.22 -4.64 5.59
C GLY A 142 -9.18 -3.75 6.28
N HIS A 143 -7.95 -3.85 5.83
CA HIS A 143 -6.76 -3.42 6.58
C HIS A 143 -5.79 -2.57 5.75
N ALA A 144 -6.09 -2.35 4.48
CA ALA A 144 -5.35 -1.43 3.64
C ALA A 144 -5.46 0.01 4.19
N VAL A 145 -4.31 0.67 4.34
CA VAL A 145 -4.25 2.03 4.86
C VAL A 145 -3.50 2.95 3.90
N ARG A 146 -4.02 4.16 3.70
CA ARG A 146 -3.28 5.25 3.05
C ARG A 146 -2.82 6.26 4.09
N LEU A 147 -1.81 7.05 3.79
CA LEU A 147 -1.44 8.19 4.63
C LEU A 147 -2.22 9.43 4.20
N ASP A 148 -2.76 10.18 5.17
CA ASP A 148 -3.25 11.53 4.90
C ASP A 148 -2.08 12.53 4.74
N GLY A 149 -2.39 13.77 4.37
CA GLY A 149 -1.37 14.83 4.23
C GLY A 149 -0.63 15.20 5.53
N PHE A 150 -0.99 14.59 6.66
CA PHE A 150 -0.34 14.73 7.95
C PHE A 150 0.37 13.44 8.41
N GLY A 151 0.46 12.42 7.54
CA GLY A 151 1.11 11.15 7.82
C GLY A 151 0.31 10.21 8.72
N ARG A 152 -1.00 10.42 8.86
CA ARG A 152 -1.87 9.52 9.63
C ARG A 152 -2.41 8.41 8.74
N ALA A 153 -2.36 7.18 9.23
CA ALA A 153 -2.99 6.05 8.58
C ALA A 153 -4.51 6.21 8.58
N VAL A 154 -5.09 6.28 7.39
CA VAL A 154 -6.53 6.29 7.12
C VAL A 154 -6.87 4.98 6.42
N PRO A 155 -7.74 4.14 6.99
CA PRO A 155 -8.21 2.93 6.32
C PRO A 155 -8.87 3.26 4.99
N LEU A 156 -8.65 2.42 3.98
CA LEU A 156 -9.42 2.43 2.75
C LEU A 156 -10.69 1.61 3.00
N ALA A 157 -11.84 2.25 3.12
CA ALA A 157 -13.10 1.54 3.28
C ALA A 157 -13.50 0.84 1.97
N PRO A 158 -14.34 -0.21 2.02
CA PRO A 158 -14.91 -0.79 0.81
C PRO A 158 -15.64 0.28 -0.02
N GLY A 159 -15.30 0.39 -1.30
CA GLY A 159 -15.81 1.43 -2.18
C GLY A 159 -14.95 2.70 -2.24
N ASP A 160 -13.96 2.86 -1.35
CA ASP A 160 -13.03 3.99 -1.43
C ASP A 160 -12.00 3.76 -2.55
N GLU A 161 -11.64 4.86 -3.20
CA GLU A 161 -10.64 4.90 -4.25
C GLU A 161 -9.41 5.69 -3.77
N TRP A 162 -8.24 5.21 -4.16
CA TRP A 162 -6.97 5.92 -4.02
C TRP A 162 -6.30 6.05 -5.38
N LEU A 163 -5.67 7.19 -5.65
CA LEU A 163 -5.02 7.48 -6.93
C LEU A 163 -3.80 8.38 -6.68
N ASP A 164 -2.61 7.90 -7.03
CA ASP A 164 -1.39 8.70 -6.96
C ASP A 164 -0.38 8.33 -8.06
N ALA A 165 0.69 9.09 -8.19
CA ALA A 165 1.85 8.73 -8.99
C ALA A 165 2.82 7.90 -8.16
N VAL A 166 3.28 6.79 -8.72
CA VAL A 166 4.25 5.89 -8.12
C VAL A 166 5.43 5.76 -9.07
N VAL A 167 6.64 5.77 -8.52
CA VAL A 167 7.87 5.53 -9.27
C VAL A 167 8.47 4.27 -8.69
N ASP A 168 8.89 3.33 -9.53
CA ASP A 168 9.64 2.19 -9.01
C ASP A 168 10.95 2.67 -8.34
N ALA A 169 11.35 1.99 -7.27
CA ALA A 169 12.48 2.44 -6.45
C ALA A 169 13.80 2.52 -7.25
N GLU A 170 13.98 1.65 -8.25
CA GLU A 170 15.18 1.64 -9.10
C GLU A 170 15.24 2.86 -10.03
N SER A 171 14.12 3.26 -10.63
CA SER A 171 13.97 4.43 -11.49
C SER A 171 14.05 5.73 -10.70
N ALA A 172 13.54 5.74 -9.45
CA ALA A 172 13.68 6.85 -8.53
C ALA A 172 15.15 7.11 -8.18
N ILE A 173 15.95 6.05 -7.93
CA ILE A 173 17.40 6.15 -7.69
C ILE A 173 18.14 6.60 -8.95
N ALA A 174 17.70 6.15 -10.14
CA ALA A 174 18.31 6.53 -11.41
C ALA A 174 17.92 7.94 -11.91
N GLY A 175 16.98 8.63 -11.26
CA GLY A 175 16.51 9.95 -11.67
C GLY A 175 15.77 9.96 -13.02
N SER A 176 15.25 8.81 -13.46
CA SER A 176 14.57 8.66 -14.75
C SER A 176 13.06 8.85 -14.59
N ALA A 177 12.47 9.79 -15.34
CA ALA A 177 11.01 9.97 -15.41
C ALA A 177 10.32 8.90 -16.27
N ALA A 178 11.08 8.03 -16.95
CA ALA A 178 10.55 6.99 -17.84
C ALA A 178 9.88 5.81 -17.09
N GLY A 179 9.83 5.85 -15.75
CA GLY A 179 9.25 4.81 -14.89
C GLY A 179 8.17 5.32 -13.93
N ALA A 180 7.62 6.52 -14.14
CA ALA A 180 6.51 7.01 -13.32
C ALA A 180 5.18 6.39 -13.82
N ARG A 181 4.53 5.63 -12.95
CA ARG A 181 3.22 5.00 -13.18
C ARG A 181 2.16 5.75 -12.41
N VAL A 182 0.95 5.79 -12.95
CA VAL A 182 -0.24 6.17 -12.18
C VAL A 182 -0.72 4.91 -11.49
N ALA A 183 -0.77 4.94 -10.16
CA ALA A 183 -1.30 3.87 -9.34
C ALA A 183 -2.72 4.21 -8.88
N TYR A 184 -3.62 3.24 -8.99
CA TYR A 184 -4.97 3.29 -8.48
C TYR A 184 -5.20 2.11 -7.55
N ALA A 185 -5.84 2.33 -6.41
CA ALA A 185 -6.25 1.26 -5.52
C ALA A 185 -7.73 1.36 -5.17
N PHE A 186 -8.37 0.21 -5.07
CA PHE A 186 -9.79 0.06 -4.77
C PHE A 186 -10.03 -1.22 -3.97
N ALA A 187 -10.83 -1.13 -2.92
CA ALA A 187 -11.23 -2.28 -2.12
C ALA A 187 -12.71 -2.60 -2.37
N ASP A 188 -13.02 -3.81 -2.82
CA ASP A 188 -14.41 -4.27 -3.03
C ASP A 188 -15.01 -4.97 -1.78
N GLY A 189 -14.25 -5.03 -0.69
CA GLY A 189 -14.59 -5.73 0.55
C GLY A 189 -14.19 -7.21 0.57
N ARG A 190 -13.63 -7.73 -0.52
CA ARG A 190 -13.03 -9.08 -0.62
C ARG A 190 -11.64 -9.05 -1.25
N VAL A 191 -11.43 -8.15 -2.19
CA VAL A 191 -10.19 -7.98 -2.95
C VAL A 191 -9.79 -6.51 -2.89
N LEU A 192 -8.52 -6.30 -2.56
CA LEU A 192 -7.83 -5.04 -2.76
C LEU A 192 -7.18 -5.10 -4.14
N TRP A 193 -7.65 -4.21 -5.01
CA TRP A 193 -7.17 -4.04 -6.37
C TRP A 193 -6.11 -2.95 -6.38
N ILE A 194 -4.95 -3.20 -6.98
CA ILE A 194 -3.93 -2.20 -7.28
C ILE A 194 -3.70 -2.22 -8.79
N VAL A 195 -3.92 -1.10 -9.46
CA VAL A 195 -3.75 -0.95 -10.90
C VAL A 195 -2.65 0.05 -11.20
N LEU A 196 -1.71 -0.32 -12.07
CA LEU A 196 -0.67 0.56 -12.57
C LEU A 196 -0.88 0.79 -14.07
N ALA A 197 -0.77 2.03 -14.51
CA ALA A 197 -0.82 2.41 -15.92
C ALA A 197 0.05 3.65 -16.19
N ASP A 198 0.33 3.95 -17.45
CA ASP A 198 1.14 5.11 -17.84
C ASP A 198 0.42 6.43 -17.59
N ASP A 199 -0.92 6.42 -17.55
CA ASP A 199 -1.72 7.61 -17.48
C ASP A 199 -3.09 7.41 -16.81
N ARG A 200 -3.66 8.52 -16.32
CA ARG A 200 -4.96 8.53 -15.62
C ARG A 200 -6.15 8.16 -16.51
N ARG A 201 -6.07 8.37 -17.83
CA ARG A 201 -7.14 8.01 -18.75
C ARG A 201 -7.24 6.48 -18.88
N THR A 202 -6.11 5.80 -18.94
CA THR A 202 -6.02 4.35 -18.94
C THR A 202 -6.55 3.78 -17.62
N ILE A 203 -6.14 4.33 -16.47
CA ILE A 203 -6.71 3.96 -15.17
C ILE A 203 -8.24 4.08 -15.15
N ARG A 204 -8.81 5.20 -15.61
CA ARG A 204 -10.28 5.38 -15.64
C ARG A 204 -10.99 4.41 -16.57
N ALA A 205 -10.33 3.94 -17.63
CA ALA A 205 -10.90 2.91 -18.50
C ALA A 205 -10.96 1.56 -17.78
N VAL A 206 -9.88 1.20 -17.07
CA VAL A 206 -9.74 -0.06 -16.33
C VAL A 206 -10.62 -0.08 -15.07
N ALA A 207 -10.58 0.97 -14.25
CA ALA A 207 -11.33 1.07 -12.99
C ALA A 207 -12.84 0.86 -13.16
N ARG A 208 -13.42 1.34 -14.27
CA ARG A 208 -14.85 1.14 -14.59
C ARG A 208 -15.23 -0.32 -14.88
N ARG A 209 -14.24 -1.20 -15.05
CA ARG A 209 -14.41 -2.63 -15.35
C ARG A 209 -14.01 -3.52 -14.19
N LEU A 210 -13.47 -2.94 -13.12
CA LEU A 210 -13.27 -3.66 -11.87
C LEU A 210 -14.64 -3.94 -11.22
N PRO A 211 -14.75 -5.06 -10.49
CA PRO A 211 -16.01 -5.56 -9.94
C PRO A 211 -16.58 -4.72 -8.78
#